data_AF-A0A9X4CLY7-F1
#
_entry.id   AF-A0A9X4CLY7-F1
#
_cell.length_a   1.000
_cell.length_b   1.000
_cell.length_c   1.000
_cell.angle_alpha   90.00
_cell.angle_beta   90.00
_cell.angle_gamma   90.00
#
_symmetry.space_group_name_H-M   'P 1'
#
loop_
_entity.id
_entity.type
_entity.pdbx_description
1 polymer ?
#
loop_
_entity_poly.entity_id
_entity_poly.type
_entity_poly.pdbx_seq_one_letter_code
_entity_poly.pdbx_strand_id
1 'polypeptide(L)'
;MTKFSRDEPLLKAMDACVGHASDLLDSARVVMLAGHPNIAYHLAALALEEIGRRALLGVQAVSKMATVPPAWPKKHEQDHVKKLFWCFFGGGFFSGEITAKRLDEMSGVAQRIHDTRLLGLHVDSDGESLVLPSRAVAEEEAERLISLAEAGIELAKAEKPREEIPQEEIDLQAWFLAATDDPEKRNQIFSKASMKKLAELKDSSTWARWLKDQFDKALEDGRLAAERELERSRNAPEEKTKDKWRLRVRITCASHSIRPKVLSNFNKKSSWIKLSAVSGKKDQIFIDFILGDNVPVQALWYFGWGVARSFVVALNIGTMGFWWWRMPEQIDRYYETIRDLENHQDLRLQRQPSLKIDWGENRALADDDLARSALAFAALTKIRQSGSQNSLDFYIGGLTFLSLNDVHWQCEVESFGNFFRSLRAMMAEHNDWQPGTPFEPAILKFLDSLFPQMDERDRYAELCRAFDRDQLTGLVVTLKEVSFIKLFCDAYFLSKHNPSVVLQEAP
;
A
#
# COMPACT_ATOMS: atom_id res chain seq x y z
N MET A 1 -6.10 41.58 -9.44
CA MET A 1 -6.31 41.97 -8.03
C MET A 1 -7.71 41.56 -7.65
N THR A 2 -7.83 40.63 -6.70
CA THR A 2 -9.12 39.98 -6.35
C THR A 2 -9.44 40.38 -4.91
N LYS A 3 -10.60 41.00 -4.67
CA LYS A 3 -10.96 41.52 -3.35
C LYS A 3 -11.48 40.40 -2.45
N PHE A 4 -10.71 40.04 -1.44
CA PHE A 4 -11.07 39.01 -0.45
C PHE A 4 -12.08 39.54 0.59
N SER A 5 -12.06 40.85 0.88
CA SER A 5 -12.89 41.49 1.92
C SER A 5 -14.39 41.67 1.59
N ARG A 6 -14.94 41.00 0.57
CA ARG A 6 -16.35 41.17 0.14
C ARG A 6 -17.21 39.92 0.23
N ASP A 7 -16.67 38.77 0.66
CA ASP A 7 -17.47 37.56 0.88
C ASP A 7 -18.09 37.59 2.29
N GLU A 8 -19.19 38.35 2.42
CA GLU A 8 -19.90 38.55 3.68
C GLU A 8 -20.35 37.22 4.35
N PRO A 9 -20.84 36.21 3.61
CA PRO A 9 -21.10 34.87 4.18
C PRO A 9 -19.85 34.19 4.76
N LEU A 10 -18.70 34.27 4.09
CA LEU A 10 -17.45 33.68 4.58
C LEU A 10 -16.99 34.36 5.87
N LEU A 11 -16.99 35.69 5.90
CA LEU A 11 -16.58 36.46 7.07
C LEU A 11 -17.47 36.12 8.27
N LYS A 12 -18.79 36.03 8.07
CA LYS A 12 -19.73 35.57 9.10
C LYS A 12 -19.43 34.15 9.57
N ALA A 13 -19.06 33.23 8.68
CA ALA A 13 -18.70 31.87 9.05
C ALA A 13 -17.39 31.81 9.85
N MET A 14 -16.38 32.59 9.46
CA MET A 14 -15.12 32.72 10.18
C MET A 14 -15.33 33.32 11.58
N ASP A 15 -16.15 34.37 11.70
CA ASP A 15 -16.50 34.99 12.98
C ASP A 15 -17.32 34.03 13.87
N ALA A 16 -18.23 33.26 13.28
CA ALA A 16 -18.99 32.23 14.00
C ALA A 16 -18.08 31.14 14.60
N CYS A 17 -17.01 30.74 13.91
CA CYS A 17 -16.01 29.84 14.48
C CYS A 17 -15.31 30.45 15.71
N VAL A 18 -14.98 31.74 15.70
CA VAL A 18 -14.38 32.43 16.87
C VAL A 18 -15.37 32.51 18.04
N GLY A 19 -16.64 32.84 17.74
CA GLY A 19 -17.71 32.88 18.74
C GLY A 19 -17.89 31.52 19.41
N HIS A 20 -18.05 30.47 18.60
CA HIS A 20 -18.22 29.11 19.11
C HIS A 20 -16.98 28.60 19.87
N ALA A 21 -15.76 28.93 19.41
CA ALA A 21 -14.54 28.62 20.16
C ALA A 21 -14.51 29.30 21.54
N SER A 22 -15.04 30.53 21.64
CA SER A 22 -15.14 31.25 22.92
C SER A 22 -16.14 30.57 23.86
N ASP A 23 -17.31 30.17 23.38
CA ASP A 23 -18.32 29.44 24.17
C ASP A 23 -17.77 28.10 24.70
N LEU A 24 -17.00 27.39 23.86
CA LEU A 24 -16.33 26.15 24.23
C LEU A 24 -15.25 26.37 25.29
N LEU A 25 -14.46 27.45 25.18
CA LEU A 25 -13.44 27.81 26.17
C LEU A 25 -14.06 28.19 27.52
N ASP A 26 -15.13 28.98 27.52
CA ASP A 26 -15.84 29.35 28.75
C ASP A 26 -16.43 28.11 29.43
N SER A 27 -17.00 27.20 28.63
CA SER A 27 -17.46 25.90 29.12
C SER A 27 -16.31 25.06 29.69
N ALA A 28 -15.15 25.02 29.03
CA ALA A 28 -13.97 24.31 29.50
C ALA A 28 -13.53 24.82 30.89
N ARG A 29 -13.51 26.14 31.10
CA ARG A 29 -13.15 26.76 32.39
C ARG A 29 -14.12 26.39 33.51
N VAL A 30 -15.43 26.39 33.24
CA VAL A 30 -16.45 26.01 34.24
C VAL A 30 -16.28 24.54 34.64
N VAL A 31 -16.10 23.66 33.66
CA VAL A 31 -15.93 22.23 33.89
C VAL A 31 -14.61 21.92 34.59
N MET A 32 -13.56 22.69 34.30
CA MET A 32 -12.27 22.62 35.00
C MET A 32 -12.45 22.90 36.49
N LEU A 33 -13.14 24.00 36.84
CA LEU A 33 -13.44 24.36 38.24
C LEU A 33 -14.29 23.30 38.96
N ALA A 34 -15.09 22.54 38.23
CA ALA A 34 -15.87 21.42 38.76
C ALA A 34 -15.03 20.14 39.01
N GLY A 35 -13.71 20.15 38.74
CA GLY A 35 -12.82 19.01 38.96
C GLY A 35 -12.89 17.95 37.86
N HIS A 36 -13.19 18.35 36.62
CA HIS A 36 -13.30 17.44 35.47
C HIS A 36 -12.29 17.79 34.36
N PRO A 37 -10.97 17.61 34.61
CA PRO A 37 -9.92 18.08 33.70
C PRO A 37 -9.95 17.41 32.33
N ASN A 38 -10.37 16.14 32.23
CA ASN A 38 -10.50 15.45 30.95
C ASN A 38 -11.60 16.03 30.05
N ILE A 39 -12.74 16.45 30.65
CA ILE A 39 -13.83 17.10 29.91
C ILE A 39 -13.44 18.54 29.54
N ALA A 40 -12.80 19.25 30.47
CA ALA A 40 -12.25 20.58 30.20
C ALA A 40 -11.23 20.57 29.05
N TYR A 41 -10.32 19.59 29.03
CA TYR A 41 -9.37 19.36 27.95
C TYR A 41 -10.07 19.12 26.61
N HIS A 42 -11.13 18.30 26.61
CA HIS A 42 -11.90 18.04 25.39
C HIS A 42 -12.50 19.31 24.80
N LEU A 43 -13.11 20.15 25.64
CA LEU A 43 -13.73 21.40 25.23
C LEU A 43 -12.68 22.41 24.74
N ALA A 44 -11.53 22.50 25.42
CA ALA A 44 -10.41 23.33 24.96
C ALA A 44 -9.81 22.85 23.63
N ALA A 45 -9.72 21.53 23.42
CA ALA A 45 -9.30 20.95 22.13
C ALA A 45 -10.29 21.29 21.02
N LEU A 46 -11.61 21.21 21.29
CA LEU A 46 -12.64 21.63 20.35
C LEU A 46 -12.57 23.12 20.01
N ALA A 47 -12.28 23.98 20.99
CA ALA A 47 -12.08 25.41 20.75
C ALA A 47 -10.92 25.64 19.76
N LEU A 48 -9.79 24.95 19.95
CA LEU A 48 -8.66 24.99 19.00
C LEU A 48 -9.03 24.45 17.61
N GLU A 49 -9.82 23.38 17.54
CA GLU A 49 -10.31 22.85 16.26
C GLU A 49 -11.18 23.87 15.50
N GLU A 50 -12.03 24.64 16.19
CA GLU A 50 -12.84 25.69 15.57
C GLU A 50 -11.97 26.86 15.07
N ILE A 51 -10.90 27.22 15.79
CA ILE A 51 -9.91 28.20 15.29
C ILE A 51 -9.17 27.65 14.06
N GLY A 52 -8.82 26.37 14.06
CA GLY A 52 -8.27 25.69 12.88
C GLY A 52 -9.22 25.64 11.70
N ARG A 53 -10.52 25.43 11.96
CA ARG A 53 -11.58 25.47 10.96
C ARG A 53 -11.72 26.86 10.35
N ARG A 54 -11.69 27.92 11.16
CA ARG A 54 -11.65 29.32 10.68
C ARG A 54 -10.51 29.53 9.69
N ALA A 55 -9.30 29.06 10.02
CA ALA A 55 -8.15 29.18 9.13
C ALA A 55 -8.38 28.42 7.81
N LEU A 56 -8.91 27.19 7.87
CA LEU A 56 -9.25 26.39 6.69
C LEU A 56 -10.29 27.06 5.80
N LEU A 57 -11.33 27.69 6.37
CA LEU A 57 -12.34 28.45 5.61
C LEU A 57 -11.69 29.60 4.84
N GLY A 58 -10.81 30.37 5.50
CA GLY A 58 -10.05 31.43 4.86
C GLY A 58 -9.19 30.91 3.71
N VAL A 59 -8.39 29.87 3.97
CA VAL A 59 -7.54 29.22 2.97
C VAL A 59 -8.34 28.66 1.78
N GLN A 60 -9.49 28.06 2.04
CA GLN A 60 -10.37 27.51 1.01
C GLN A 60 -10.95 28.63 0.14
N ALA A 61 -11.37 29.73 0.74
CA ALA A 61 -11.90 30.87 0.00
C ALA A 61 -10.83 31.51 -0.89
N VAL A 62 -9.59 31.66 -0.39
CA VAL A 62 -8.48 32.18 -1.19
C VAL A 62 -8.19 31.22 -2.35
N SER A 63 -8.03 29.92 -2.09
CA SER A 63 -7.68 28.95 -3.14
C SER A 63 -8.75 28.79 -4.23
N LYS A 64 -10.04 29.06 -3.95
CA LYS A 64 -11.10 29.12 -4.97
C LYS A 64 -10.91 30.26 -5.98
N MET A 65 -10.16 31.30 -5.62
CA MET A 65 -9.82 32.42 -6.50
C MET A 65 -8.61 32.12 -7.40
N ALA A 66 -7.99 30.94 -7.28
CA ALA A 66 -6.86 30.55 -8.10
C ALA A 66 -7.28 30.33 -9.56
N THR A 67 -6.32 30.51 -10.47
CA THR A 67 -6.52 30.26 -11.91
C THR A 67 -6.99 28.82 -12.17
N VAL A 68 -6.47 27.88 -11.39
CA VAL A 68 -6.92 26.49 -11.33
C VAL A 68 -7.26 26.16 -9.87
N PRO A 69 -8.55 26.16 -9.50
CA PRO A 69 -8.95 25.82 -8.14
C PRO A 69 -8.59 24.36 -7.80
N PRO A 70 -8.03 24.08 -6.62
CA PRO A 70 -7.76 22.72 -6.21
C PRO A 70 -9.09 21.99 -5.97
N ALA A 71 -9.15 20.70 -6.32
CA ALA A 71 -10.28 19.86 -5.93
C ALA A 71 -10.26 19.78 -4.39
N TRP A 72 -11.28 20.33 -3.73
CA TRP A 72 -11.35 20.34 -2.27
C TRP A 72 -12.18 19.15 -1.78
N PRO A 73 -11.59 18.12 -1.16
CA PRO A 73 -12.35 17.12 -0.44
C PRO A 73 -13.22 17.77 0.64
N LYS A 74 -14.53 17.52 0.59
CA LYS A 74 -15.49 17.94 1.64
C LYS A 74 -15.11 17.43 3.05
N LYS A 75 -14.19 16.47 3.15
CA LYS A 75 -13.73 15.85 4.41
C LYS A 75 -12.69 16.66 5.19
N HIS A 76 -12.10 17.73 4.64
CA HIS A 76 -11.04 18.46 5.35
C HIS A 76 -11.49 19.18 6.62
N GLU A 77 -12.74 19.64 6.68
CA GLU A 77 -13.31 20.25 7.89
C GLU A 77 -13.66 19.21 8.97
N GLN A 78 -13.62 17.92 8.64
CA GLN A 78 -13.97 16.81 9.53
C GLN A 78 -12.74 16.12 10.14
N ASP A 79 -11.53 16.44 9.66
CA ASP A 79 -10.27 15.88 10.16
C ASP A 79 -9.77 16.68 11.37
N HIS A 80 -9.85 16.07 12.56
CA HIS A 80 -9.49 16.69 13.83
C HIS A 80 -8.00 17.09 13.90
N VAL A 81 -7.11 16.21 13.44
CA VAL A 81 -5.65 16.48 13.46
C VAL A 81 -5.32 17.59 12.49
N LYS A 82 -5.93 17.59 11.29
CA LYS A 82 -5.73 18.66 10.30
C LYS A 82 -6.24 20.00 10.83
N LYS A 83 -7.40 20.07 11.48
CA LYS A 83 -7.89 21.31 12.12
C LYS A 83 -6.93 21.81 13.21
N LEU A 84 -6.48 20.94 14.11
CA LEU A 84 -5.51 21.31 15.13
C LEU A 84 -4.20 21.82 14.52
N PHE A 85 -3.70 21.17 13.46
CA PHE A 85 -2.52 21.65 12.73
C PHE A 85 -2.74 23.07 12.16
N TRP A 86 -3.88 23.30 11.50
CA TRP A 86 -4.22 24.60 10.92
C TRP A 86 -4.48 25.69 11.96
N CYS A 87 -4.87 25.34 13.19
CA CYS A 87 -4.94 26.29 14.30
C CYS A 87 -3.58 26.93 14.58
N PHE A 88 -2.50 26.16 14.52
CA PHE A 88 -1.15 26.66 14.79
C PHE A 88 -0.47 27.21 13.53
N PHE A 89 -0.81 26.66 12.37
CA PHE A 89 -0.16 26.98 11.10
C PHE A 89 -0.82 28.15 10.35
N GLY A 90 -2.15 28.29 10.46
CA GLY A 90 -2.98 29.14 9.60
C GLY A 90 -2.60 30.62 9.60
N GLY A 91 -2.43 31.22 10.78
CA GLY A 91 -2.01 32.63 10.91
C GLY A 91 -0.52 32.87 10.63
N GLY A 92 0.30 31.81 10.64
CA GLY A 92 1.76 31.88 10.48
C GLY A 92 2.25 31.79 9.03
N PHE A 93 1.45 31.18 8.14
CA PHE A 93 1.95 30.73 6.84
C PHE A 93 2.30 31.86 5.87
N PHE A 94 1.67 33.02 5.97
CA PHE A 94 2.01 34.21 5.15
C PHE A 94 2.55 35.39 5.97
N SER A 95 2.63 35.25 7.30
CA SER A 95 3.24 36.25 8.19
C SER A 95 4.75 36.06 8.40
N GLY A 96 5.32 34.96 7.89
CA GLY A 96 6.78 34.74 7.83
C GLY A 96 7.42 34.19 9.11
N GLU A 97 6.63 33.88 10.15
CA GLU A 97 7.16 33.48 11.47
C GLU A 97 7.23 31.95 11.72
N ILE A 98 7.29 31.13 10.67
CA ILE A 98 7.33 29.67 10.80
C ILE A 98 8.75 29.15 10.60
N THR A 99 9.32 28.54 11.64
CA THR A 99 10.59 27.81 11.58
C THR A 99 10.34 26.29 11.49
N ALA A 100 11.32 25.54 10.99
CA ALA A 100 11.25 24.08 10.89
C ALA A 100 10.98 23.37 12.23
N LYS A 101 11.62 23.87 13.30
CA LYS A 101 11.40 23.37 14.67
C LYS A 101 9.95 23.59 15.09
N ARG A 102 9.40 24.78 14.81
CA ARG A 102 8.01 25.15 15.10
C ARG A 102 7.00 24.30 14.31
N LEU A 103 7.30 23.94 13.06
CA LEU A 103 6.41 23.16 12.18
C LEU A 103 6.35 21.66 12.57
N ASP A 104 7.49 21.06 12.94
CA ASP A 104 7.56 19.69 13.49
C ASP A 104 6.90 19.63 14.89
N GLU A 105 7.15 20.66 15.71
CA GLU A 105 6.46 20.84 16.99
C GLU A 105 4.95 20.97 16.80
N MET A 106 4.46 21.72 15.81
CA MET A 106 3.03 21.89 15.53
C MET A 106 2.34 20.58 15.12
N SER A 107 2.96 19.80 14.24
CA SER A 107 2.42 18.48 13.85
C SER A 107 2.39 17.51 15.03
N GLY A 108 3.48 17.48 15.81
CA GLY A 108 3.56 16.66 17.02
C GLY A 108 2.58 17.12 18.11
N VAL A 109 2.36 18.43 18.28
CA VAL A 109 1.39 19.00 19.23
C VAL A 109 -0.03 18.66 18.79
N ALA A 110 -0.37 18.82 17.51
CA ALA A 110 -1.70 18.50 16.99
C ALA A 110 -2.05 17.01 17.19
N GLN A 111 -1.11 16.11 16.90
CA GLN A 111 -1.29 14.67 17.12
C GLN A 111 -1.43 14.36 18.61
N ARG A 112 -0.55 14.91 19.47
CA ARG A 112 -0.63 14.69 20.93
C ARG A 112 -1.95 15.19 21.52
N ILE A 113 -2.43 16.37 21.13
CA ILE A 113 -3.71 16.89 21.60
C ILE A 113 -4.85 15.94 21.20
N HIS A 114 -4.83 15.44 19.97
CA HIS A 114 -5.83 14.48 19.49
C HIS A 114 -5.78 13.15 20.25
N ASP A 115 -4.59 12.57 20.42
CA ASP A 115 -4.41 11.30 21.11
C ASP A 115 -4.80 11.41 22.60
N THR A 116 -4.36 12.46 23.29
CA THR A 116 -4.76 12.74 24.68
C THR A 116 -6.27 12.96 24.79
N ARG A 117 -6.88 13.66 23.83
CA ARG A 117 -8.34 13.86 23.77
C ARG A 117 -9.09 12.53 23.66
N LEU A 118 -8.59 11.57 22.88
CA LEU A 118 -9.19 10.24 22.75
C LEU A 118 -9.10 9.44 24.06
N LEU A 119 -7.92 9.44 24.69
CA LEU A 119 -7.70 8.78 25.99
C LEU A 119 -8.57 9.39 27.10
N GLY A 120 -8.81 10.70 27.06
CA GLY A 120 -9.66 11.43 27.99
C GLY A 120 -11.16 11.34 27.74
N LEU A 121 -11.60 10.63 26.69
CA LEU A 121 -13.02 10.54 26.29
C LEU A 121 -13.69 9.23 26.68
N HIS A 122 -13.00 8.13 26.44
CA HIS A 122 -13.61 6.80 26.48
C HIS A 122 -12.96 5.97 27.57
N VAL A 123 -13.80 5.33 28.39
CA VAL A 123 -13.32 4.27 29.27
C VAL A 123 -12.85 3.13 28.38
N ASP A 124 -11.57 2.82 28.43
CA ASP A 124 -10.97 1.74 27.66
C ASP A 124 -10.52 0.61 28.59
N SER A 125 -10.76 -0.63 28.17
CA SER A 125 -10.36 -1.81 28.90
C SER A 125 -9.96 -2.91 27.92
N ASP A 126 -8.67 -3.22 27.89
CA ASP A 126 -8.08 -4.24 27.00
C ASP A 126 -7.81 -5.57 27.72
N GLY A 127 -8.45 -5.79 28.87
CA GLY A 127 -8.35 -7.02 29.66
C GLY A 127 -7.12 -7.10 30.59
N GLU A 128 -6.07 -6.32 30.32
CA GLU A 128 -4.89 -6.20 31.19
C GLU A 128 -4.82 -4.82 31.89
N SER A 129 -5.45 -3.79 31.33
CA SER A 129 -5.49 -2.44 31.90
C SER A 129 -6.88 -1.81 31.82
N LEU A 130 -7.19 -0.93 32.78
CA LEU A 130 -8.38 -0.08 32.78
C LEU A 130 -7.92 1.38 32.69
N VAL A 131 -8.22 2.04 31.58
CA VAL A 131 -7.97 3.46 31.40
C VAL A 131 -9.23 4.22 31.80
N LEU A 132 -9.15 4.95 32.90
CA LEU A 132 -10.21 5.87 33.33
C LEU A 132 -9.97 7.24 32.67
N PRO A 133 -10.93 7.78 31.89
CA PRO A 133 -10.80 9.05 31.21
C PRO A 133 -10.40 10.21 32.12
N SER A 134 -10.96 10.24 33.34
CA SER A 134 -10.66 11.24 34.36
C SER A 134 -9.23 11.17 34.91
N ARG A 135 -8.52 10.06 34.68
CA ARG A 135 -7.11 9.87 35.08
C ARG A 135 -6.15 9.96 33.90
N ALA A 136 -6.66 9.92 32.67
CA ALA A 136 -5.86 9.98 31.45
C ALA A 136 -5.37 11.40 31.13
N VAL A 137 -6.02 12.43 31.70
CA VAL A 137 -5.65 13.83 31.51
C VAL A 137 -5.36 14.47 32.86
N ALA A 138 -4.12 14.94 33.04
CA ALA A 138 -3.73 15.67 34.25
C ALA A 138 -4.33 17.09 34.25
N GLU A 139 -4.61 17.60 35.45
CA GLU A 139 -5.15 18.95 35.67
C GLU A 139 -4.28 20.02 34.99
N GLU A 140 -2.97 19.99 35.23
CA GLU A 140 -1.99 20.89 34.60
C GLU A 140 -1.96 20.81 33.06
N GLU A 141 -2.32 19.66 32.49
CA GLU A 141 -2.38 19.51 31.03
C GLU A 141 -3.62 20.19 30.45
N ALA A 142 -4.76 20.06 31.13
CA ALA A 142 -6.00 20.77 30.79
C ALA A 142 -5.85 22.29 30.92
N GLU A 143 -5.22 22.80 31.99
CA GLU A 143 -4.96 24.24 32.17
C GLU A 143 -4.08 24.81 31.06
N ARG A 144 -3.03 24.09 30.67
CA ARG A 144 -2.15 24.49 29.56
C ARG A 144 -2.90 24.55 28.25
N LEU A 145 -3.79 23.60 27.98
CA LEU A 145 -4.58 23.59 26.76
C LEU A 145 -5.64 24.71 26.74
N ILE A 146 -6.29 24.98 27.88
CA ILE A 146 -7.20 26.13 28.06
C ILE A 146 -6.45 27.44 27.77
N SER A 147 -5.26 27.62 28.33
CA SER A 147 -4.43 28.82 28.10
C SER A 147 -4.02 28.95 26.63
N LEU A 148 -3.72 27.82 25.96
CA LEU A 148 -3.39 27.80 24.54
C LEU A 148 -4.61 28.16 23.67
N ALA A 149 -5.79 27.65 24.00
CA ALA A 149 -7.04 27.96 23.32
C ALA A 149 -7.41 29.44 23.48
N GLU A 150 -7.25 30.00 24.67
CA GLU A 150 -7.42 31.44 24.93
C GLU A 150 -6.50 32.28 24.04
N ALA A 151 -5.19 31.98 24.03
CA ALA A 151 -4.24 32.69 23.19
C ALA A 151 -4.59 32.59 21.69
N GLY A 152 -5.05 31.42 21.24
CA GLY A 152 -5.49 31.21 19.86
C GLY A 152 -6.73 32.01 19.48
N ILE A 153 -7.72 32.09 20.38
CA ILE A 153 -8.93 32.88 20.20
C ILE A 153 -8.60 34.37 20.16
N GLU A 154 -7.77 34.87 21.08
CA GLU A 154 -7.40 36.29 21.10
C GLU A 154 -6.61 36.69 19.84
N LEU A 155 -5.71 35.81 19.37
CA LEU A 155 -5.04 36.02 18.09
C LEU A 155 -6.03 36.07 16.92
N ALA A 156 -7.01 35.16 16.88
CA ALA A 156 -8.01 35.11 15.83
C ALA A 156 -8.96 36.33 15.83
N LYS A 157 -9.28 36.89 17.02
CA LYS A 157 -10.04 38.13 17.18
C LYS A 157 -9.24 39.37 16.71
N ALA A 158 -7.94 39.38 16.95
CA ALA A 158 -7.05 40.48 16.56
C ALA A 158 -6.72 40.48 15.05
N GLU A 159 -6.81 39.32 14.41
CA GLU A 159 -6.47 39.15 13.00
C GLU A 159 -7.53 39.77 12.08
N LYS A 160 -7.09 40.71 11.23
CA LYS A 160 -7.95 41.34 10.23
C LYS A 160 -7.78 40.66 8.87
N PRO A 161 -8.87 40.26 8.19
CA PRO A 161 -8.80 39.74 6.84
C PRO A 161 -8.10 40.74 5.92
N ARG A 162 -7.13 40.28 5.12
CA ARG A 162 -6.47 41.11 4.12
C ARG A 162 -7.49 41.51 3.05
N GLU A 163 -7.54 42.79 2.71
CA GLU A 163 -8.46 43.29 1.68
C GLU A 163 -8.05 42.85 0.28
N GLU A 164 -6.75 42.77 0.04
CA GLU A 164 -6.15 42.43 -1.25
C GLU A 164 -5.06 41.37 -1.09
N ILE A 165 -5.20 40.29 -1.85
CA ILE A 165 -4.22 39.21 -1.94
C ILE A 165 -3.73 39.15 -3.39
N PRO A 166 -2.41 39.26 -3.65
CA PRO A 166 -1.84 39.12 -4.99
C PRO A 166 -2.18 37.76 -5.61
N GLN A 167 -2.46 37.71 -6.91
CA GLN A 167 -2.81 36.46 -7.60
C GLN A 167 -1.72 35.39 -7.48
N GLU A 168 -0.45 35.79 -7.47
CA GLU A 168 0.69 34.87 -7.28
C GLU A 168 0.62 34.15 -5.92
N GLU A 169 0.22 34.86 -4.86
CA GLU A 169 0.05 34.29 -3.52
C GLU A 169 -1.13 33.31 -3.50
N ILE A 170 -2.24 33.67 -4.17
CA ILE A 170 -3.41 32.82 -4.33
C ILE A 170 -3.06 31.50 -5.04
N ASP A 171 -2.37 31.60 -6.17
CA ASP A 171 -1.99 30.45 -6.99
C ASP A 171 -0.95 29.57 -6.25
N LEU A 172 -0.01 30.18 -5.53
CA LEU A 172 0.97 29.46 -4.71
C LEU A 172 0.30 28.70 -3.57
N GLN A 173 -0.68 29.31 -2.91
CA GLN A 173 -1.44 28.68 -1.84
C GLN A 173 -2.25 27.48 -2.36
N ALA A 174 -2.96 27.66 -3.47
CA ALA A 174 -3.70 26.59 -4.13
C ALA A 174 -2.79 25.41 -4.52
N TRP A 175 -1.62 25.71 -5.09
CA TRP A 175 -0.62 24.70 -5.42
C TRP A 175 -0.13 23.95 -4.18
N PHE A 176 0.23 24.66 -3.10
CA PHE A 176 0.78 24.04 -1.90
C PHE A 176 -0.22 23.07 -1.27
N LEU A 177 -1.49 23.46 -1.21
CA LEU A 177 -2.56 22.61 -0.66
C LEU A 177 -2.73 21.33 -1.48
N ALA A 178 -2.86 21.47 -2.81
CA ALA A 178 -2.98 20.33 -3.70
C ALA A 178 -1.75 19.39 -3.59
N ALA A 179 -0.55 19.96 -3.47
CA ALA A 179 0.67 19.19 -3.30
C ALA A 179 0.75 18.47 -1.95
N THR A 180 0.18 19.04 -0.88
CA THR A 180 0.14 18.37 0.44
C THR A 180 -0.92 17.27 0.56
N ASP A 181 -1.93 17.24 -0.32
CA ASP A 181 -2.92 16.15 -0.37
C ASP A 181 -2.41 14.94 -1.16
N ASP A 182 -1.38 15.09 -2.00
CA ASP A 182 -0.66 14.00 -2.64
C ASP A 182 0.33 13.37 -1.63
N PRO A 183 0.20 12.08 -1.25
CA PRO A 183 1.04 11.46 -0.23
C PRO A 183 2.54 11.48 -0.54
N GLU A 184 2.94 11.36 -1.81
CA GLU A 184 4.35 11.36 -2.20
C GLU A 184 4.94 12.76 -2.11
N LYS A 185 4.23 13.76 -2.66
CA LYS A 185 4.65 15.17 -2.58
C LYS A 185 4.66 15.66 -1.14
N ARG A 186 3.66 15.29 -0.33
CA ARG A 186 3.60 15.59 1.11
C ARG A 186 4.86 15.13 1.84
N ASN A 187 5.29 13.89 1.60
CA ASN A 187 6.50 13.34 2.23
C ASN A 187 7.76 14.11 1.83
N GLN A 188 7.84 14.59 0.59
CA GLN A 188 8.97 15.41 0.13
C GLN A 188 8.91 16.83 0.71
N ILE A 189 7.74 17.47 0.73
CA ILE A 189 7.50 18.80 1.31
C ILE A 189 7.88 18.82 2.78
N PHE A 190 7.52 17.79 3.55
CA PHE A 190 7.84 17.67 4.98
C PHE A 190 9.12 16.88 5.28
N SER A 191 9.95 16.64 4.26
CA SER A 191 11.24 15.95 4.45
C SER A 191 12.22 16.80 5.26
N LYS A 192 13.18 16.15 5.92
CA LYS A 192 14.28 16.83 6.65
C LYS A 192 15.03 17.86 5.79
N ALA A 193 15.21 17.56 4.50
CA ALA A 193 15.90 18.46 3.56
C ALA A 193 15.07 19.73 3.28
N SER A 194 13.78 19.57 3.00
CA SER A 194 12.86 20.69 2.81
C SER A 194 12.72 21.54 4.09
N MET A 195 12.59 20.89 5.25
CA MET A 195 12.53 21.58 6.54
C MET A 195 13.83 22.38 6.82
N LYS A 196 15.00 21.81 6.52
CA LYS A 196 16.26 22.56 6.60
C LYS A 196 16.24 23.79 5.69
N LYS A 197 15.66 23.68 4.50
CA LYS A 197 15.55 24.81 3.57
C LYS A 197 14.62 25.91 4.08
N LEU A 198 13.50 25.54 4.68
CA LEU A 198 12.62 26.50 5.37
C LEU A 198 13.38 27.23 6.49
N ALA A 199 14.17 26.51 7.30
CA ALA A 199 14.97 27.11 8.36
C ALA A 199 16.05 28.09 7.84
N GLU A 200 16.61 27.82 6.66
CA GLU A 200 17.54 28.74 5.98
C GLU A 200 16.83 30.01 5.48
N LEU A 201 15.67 29.84 4.85
CA LEU A 201 14.93 30.94 4.22
C LEU A 201 14.20 31.82 5.23
N LYS A 202 13.80 31.26 6.38
CA LYS A 202 13.04 31.94 7.45
C LYS A 202 11.75 32.62 6.96
N ASP A 203 11.25 32.21 5.81
CA ASP A 203 10.06 32.77 5.17
C ASP A 203 9.33 31.64 4.45
N SER A 204 8.12 31.34 4.91
CA SER A 204 7.28 30.24 4.42
C SER A 204 6.80 30.46 2.99
N SER A 205 6.56 31.70 2.56
CA SER A 205 6.13 32.04 1.20
C SER A 205 7.25 31.83 0.18
N THR A 206 8.47 32.17 0.55
CA THR A 206 9.69 31.98 -0.24
C THR A 206 10.08 30.50 -0.28
N TRP A 207 9.89 29.79 0.83
CA TRP A 207 10.05 28.34 0.89
C TRP A 207 9.03 27.59 0.02
N ALA A 208 7.75 27.98 0.06
CA ALA A 208 6.72 27.40 -0.78
C ALA A 208 6.98 27.65 -2.26
N ARG A 209 7.44 28.85 -2.65
CA ARG A 209 7.90 29.15 -4.02
C ARG A 209 9.08 28.29 -4.43
N TRP A 210 10.09 28.19 -3.56
CA TRP A 210 11.24 27.32 -3.81
C TRP A 210 10.82 25.87 -4.02
N LEU A 211 9.90 25.35 -3.20
CA LEU A 211 9.35 23.99 -3.37
C LEU A 211 8.65 23.86 -4.72
N LYS A 212 7.76 24.80 -5.06
CA LYS A 212 7.06 24.81 -6.35
C LYS A 212 8.05 24.77 -7.51
N ASP A 213 9.08 25.60 -7.47
CA ASP A 213 10.14 25.62 -8.48
C ASP A 213 10.89 24.29 -8.55
N GLN A 214 11.17 23.62 -7.41
CA GLN A 214 11.79 22.29 -7.43
C GLN A 214 10.89 21.26 -8.11
N PHE A 215 9.59 21.26 -7.80
CA PHE A 215 8.64 20.32 -8.40
C PHE A 215 8.42 20.61 -9.89
N ASP A 216 8.24 21.87 -10.27
CA ASP A 216 8.04 22.30 -11.66
C ASP A 216 9.30 22.00 -12.48
N LYS A 217 10.49 22.28 -11.94
CA LYS A 217 11.75 21.93 -12.59
C LYS A 217 11.93 20.43 -12.72
N ALA A 218 11.63 19.64 -11.69
CA ALA A 218 11.71 18.18 -11.76
C ALA A 218 10.74 17.62 -12.81
N LEU A 219 9.54 18.20 -12.93
CA LEU A 219 8.55 17.81 -13.92
C LEU A 219 9.00 18.16 -15.35
N GLU A 220 9.56 19.35 -15.54
CA GLU A 220 10.09 19.79 -16.84
C GLU A 220 11.35 19.01 -17.23
N ASP A 221 12.29 18.82 -16.31
CA ASP A 221 13.48 17.98 -16.52
C ASP A 221 13.07 16.54 -16.85
N GLY A 222 12.03 16.02 -16.18
CA GLY A 222 11.43 14.72 -16.47
C GLY A 222 10.80 14.63 -17.86
N ARG A 223 10.05 15.66 -18.27
CA ARG A 223 9.45 15.77 -19.61
C ARG A 223 10.52 15.82 -20.70
N LEU A 224 11.52 16.69 -20.54
CA LEU A 224 12.64 16.82 -21.48
C LEU A 224 13.48 15.54 -21.56
N ALA A 225 13.72 14.87 -20.43
CA ALA A 225 14.40 13.59 -20.41
C ALA A 225 13.59 12.50 -21.13
N ALA A 226 12.27 12.46 -20.93
CA ALA A 226 11.37 11.55 -21.63
C ALA A 226 11.37 11.81 -23.15
N GLU A 227 11.32 13.07 -23.58
CA GLU A 227 11.38 13.45 -25.00
C GLU A 227 12.69 13.01 -25.66
N ARG A 228 13.83 13.34 -25.03
CA ARG A 228 15.16 12.88 -25.50
C ARG A 228 15.23 11.36 -25.60
N GLU A 229 14.61 10.66 -24.64
CA GLU A 229 14.60 9.21 -24.65
C GLU A 229 13.69 8.63 -25.75
N LEU A 230 12.54 9.24 -26.00
CA LEU A 230 11.63 8.87 -27.08
C LEU A 230 12.31 9.02 -28.44
N GLU A 231 13.05 10.12 -28.64
CA GLU A 231 13.84 10.35 -29.86
C GLU A 231 14.95 9.31 -30.03
N ARG A 232 15.75 9.08 -28.98
CA ARG A 232 16.82 8.07 -29.01
C ARG A 232 16.27 6.67 -29.28
N SER A 233 15.11 6.34 -28.70
CA SER A 233 14.48 5.03 -28.85
C SER A 233 14.06 4.71 -30.29
N ARG A 234 13.91 5.71 -31.17
CA ARG A 234 13.69 5.50 -32.61
C ARG A 234 14.88 4.85 -33.32
N ASN A 235 16.08 5.05 -32.77
CA ASN A 235 17.34 4.52 -33.28
C ASN A 235 18.02 3.65 -32.21
N ALA A 236 17.23 2.89 -31.44
CA ALA A 236 17.79 1.93 -30.48
C ALA A 236 18.62 0.87 -31.23
N PRO A 237 19.79 0.48 -30.72
CA PRO A 237 20.57 -0.61 -31.34
C PRO A 237 19.78 -1.92 -31.27
N GLU A 238 19.99 -2.83 -32.22
CA GLU A 238 19.36 -4.15 -32.20
C GLU A 238 19.84 -4.98 -31.01
N GLU A 239 21.15 -4.93 -30.74
CA GLU A 239 21.79 -5.62 -29.62
C GLU A 239 22.16 -4.66 -28.49
N LYS A 240 22.19 -5.20 -27.27
CA LYS A 240 22.59 -4.46 -26.08
C LYS A 240 24.05 -4.03 -26.18
N THR A 241 24.33 -2.73 -26.11
CA THR A 241 25.70 -2.21 -26.06
C THR A 241 26.12 -1.85 -24.63
N LYS A 242 25.16 -1.43 -23.79
CA LYS A 242 25.39 -1.09 -22.38
C LYS A 242 24.14 -1.29 -21.53
N ASP A 243 24.34 -1.38 -20.21
CA ASP A 243 23.25 -1.30 -19.24
C ASP A 243 22.63 0.10 -19.27
N LYS A 244 21.30 0.15 -19.28
CA LYS A 244 20.57 1.43 -19.30
C LYS A 244 19.45 1.47 -18.29
N TRP A 245 18.62 0.44 -18.27
CA TRP A 245 17.42 0.42 -17.46
C TRP A 245 17.61 -0.47 -16.25
N ARG A 246 17.09 -0.03 -15.11
CA ARG A 246 16.90 -0.86 -13.93
C ARG A 246 15.42 -0.85 -13.59
N LEU A 247 14.74 -1.96 -13.82
CA LEU A 247 13.37 -2.17 -13.40
C LEU A 247 13.39 -2.90 -12.06
N ARG A 248 12.91 -2.24 -11.00
CA ARG A 248 12.76 -2.84 -9.67
C ARG A 248 11.30 -3.22 -9.44
N VAL A 249 11.04 -4.49 -9.16
CA VAL A 249 9.73 -4.96 -8.70
C VAL A 249 9.84 -5.51 -7.28
N ARG A 250 8.74 -5.40 -6.52
CA ARG A 250 8.59 -6.04 -5.21
C ARG A 250 7.54 -7.12 -5.32
N ILE A 251 7.84 -8.29 -4.76
CA ILE A 251 6.87 -9.38 -4.60
C ILE A 251 6.90 -9.88 -3.15
N THR A 252 5.80 -10.52 -2.78
CA THR A 252 5.56 -11.12 -1.47
C THR A 252 5.56 -12.64 -1.61
N CYS A 253 5.92 -13.34 -0.54
CA CYS A 253 5.99 -14.79 -0.45
C CYS A 253 5.17 -15.28 0.75
N ALA A 254 4.23 -16.19 0.50
CA ALA A 254 3.44 -16.81 1.57
C ALA A 254 4.06 -18.10 2.12
N SER A 255 5.11 -18.63 1.44
CA SER A 255 5.61 -19.98 1.71
C SER A 255 7.06 -20.05 2.16
N HIS A 256 7.86 -18.98 2.03
CA HIS A 256 9.27 -18.98 2.37
C HIS A 256 9.70 -17.75 3.17
N SER A 257 10.64 -17.94 4.10
CA SER A 257 11.38 -16.85 4.73
C SER A 257 12.66 -16.53 3.95
N ILE A 258 12.91 -15.24 3.73
CA ILE A 258 14.00 -14.74 2.88
C ILE A 258 15.20 -14.33 3.73
N ARG A 259 16.39 -14.84 3.38
CA ARG A 259 17.66 -14.53 4.05
C ARG A 259 18.65 -13.90 3.06
N PRO A 260 19.36 -12.80 3.42
CA PRO A 260 20.23 -12.08 2.48
C PRO A 260 21.35 -12.92 1.83
N LYS A 261 21.88 -13.92 2.55
CA LYS A 261 23.01 -14.75 2.06
C LYS A 261 22.69 -15.47 0.76
N VAL A 262 21.51 -16.10 0.69
CA VAL A 262 21.06 -16.88 -0.47
C VAL A 262 20.84 -15.99 -1.70
N LEU A 263 20.31 -14.78 -1.48
CA LEU A 263 20.17 -13.78 -2.54
C LEU A 263 21.52 -13.32 -3.09
N SER A 264 22.50 -13.11 -2.21
CA SER A 264 23.87 -12.74 -2.59
C SER A 264 24.54 -13.81 -3.45
N ASN A 265 24.34 -15.09 -3.11
CA ASN A 265 24.86 -16.22 -3.89
C ASN A 265 24.27 -16.25 -5.30
N PHE A 266 22.95 -16.06 -5.44
CA PHE A 266 22.31 -15.93 -6.75
C PHE A 266 22.85 -14.74 -7.55
N ASN A 267 23.01 -13.58 -6.91
CA ASN A 267 23.47 -12.35 -7.55
C ASN A 267 24.90 -12.44 -8.13
N LYS A 268 25.74 -13.32 -7.59
CA LYS A 268 27.08 -13.59 -8.14
C LYS A 268 27.02 -14.30 -9.51
N LYS A 269 25.96 -15.06 -9.76
CA LYS A 269 25.78 -15.89 -10.96
C LYS A 269 24.99 -15.19 -12.07
N SER A 270 24.09 -14.27 -11.70
CA SER A 270 23.25 -13.54 -12.65
C SER A 270 23.77 -12.11 -12.85
N SER A 271 24.06 -11.72 -14.09
CA SER A 271 24.51 -10.35 -14.41
C SER A 271 23.37 -9.34 -14.48
N TRP A 272 22.14 -9.79 -14.80
CA TRP A 272 21.03 -8.91 -15.17
C TRP A 272 19.78 -9.05 -14.28
N ILE A 273 19.69 -10.11 -13.47
CA ILE A 273 18.67 -10.22 -12.41
C ILE A 273 19.37 -10.15 -11.07
N LYS A 274 19.04 -9.14 -10.25
CA LYS A 274 19.57 -8.99 -8.89
C LYS A 274 18.45 -9.04 -7.86
N LEU A 275 18.67 -9.79 -6.80
CA LEU A 275 17.73 -10.00 -5.71
C LEU A 275 18.20 -9.28 -4.45
N SER A 276 17.28 -8.65 -3.73
CA SER A 276 17.59 -8.06 -2.42
C SER A 276 16.42 -8.19 -1.46
N ALA A 277 16.73 -8.34 -0.17
CA ALA A 277 15.73 -8.43 0.87
C ALA A 277 15.10 -7.04 1.13
N VAL A 278 13.83 -7.02 1.51
CA VAL A 278 13.15 -5.80 1.96
C VAL A 278 13.41 -5.63 3.46
N SER A 279 13.93 -4.48 3.89
CA SER A 279 14.29 -4.24 5.29
C SER A 279 13.09 -4.46 6.21
N GLY A 280 13.27 -5.26 7.26
CA GLY A 280 12.22 -5.59 8.23
C GLY A 280 11.10 -6.52 7.72
N LYS A 281 11.18 -7.02 6.47
CA LYS A 281 10.15 -7.90 5.88
C LYS A 281 10.80 -9.21 5.40
N LYS A 282 10.51 -10.32 6.10
CA LYS A 282 11.08 -11.65 5.81
C LYS A 282 10.36 -12.38 4.68
N ASP A 283 9.21 -11.87 4.28
CA ASP A 283 8.28 -12.40 3.30
C ASP A 283 8.31 -11.60 1.99
N GLN A 284 9.14 -10.56 1.87
CA GLN A 284 9.18 -9.70 0.68
C GLN A 284 10.59 -9.61 0.09
N ILE A 285 10.65 -9.57 -1.24
CA ILE A 285 11.89 -9.50 -2.01
C ILE A 285 11.78 -8.43 -3.09
N PHE A 286 12.87 -7.72 -3.32
CA PHE A 286 13.06 -6.89 -4.51
C PHE A 286 13.79 -7.68 -5.58
N ILE A 287 13.30 -7.55 -6.81
CA ILE A 287 13.93 -8.10 -8.01
C ILE A 287 14.24 -6.93 -8.94
N ASP A 288 15.52 -6.75 -9.23
CA ASP A 288 16.02 -5.78 -10.19
C ASP A 288 16.35 -6.48 -11.51
N PHE A 289 15.70 -6.06 -12.58
CA PHE A 289 16.05 -6.42 -13.95
C PHE A 289 16.89 -5.30 -14.57
N ILE A 290 18.10 -5.63 -15.00
CA ILE A 290 19.03 -4.72 -15.66
C ILE A 290 18.94 -4.94 -17.16
N LEU A 291 18.35 -3.97 -17.87
CA LEU A 291 18.09 -4.06 -19.30
C LEU A 291 19.04 -3.16 -20.10
N GLY A 292 19.27 -3.55 -21.35
CA GLY A 292 20.13 -2.84 -22.27
C GLY A 292 19.54 -1.57 -22.84
N ASP A 293 20.38 -0.76 -23.47
CA ASP A 293 19.98 0.40 -24.26
C ASP A 293 19.26 0.05 -25.57
N ASN A 294 19.28 -1.23 -25.97
CA ASN A 294 18.49 -1.78 -27.06
C ASN A 294 16.98 -1.86 -26.75
N VAL A 295 16.55 -1.72 -25.48
CA VAL A 295 15.13 -1.70 -25.12
C VAL A 295 14.58 -0.27 -25.24
N PRO A 296 13.61 0.00 -26.14
CA PRO A 296 12.94 1.30 -26.24
C PRO A 296 12.15 1.62 -24.98
N VAL A 297 12.07 2.90 -24.61
CA VAL A 297 11.31 3.34 -23.42
C VAL A 297 9.84 2.94 -23.51
N GLN A 298 9.25 2.96 -24.71
CA GLN A 298 7.86 2.57 -24.97
C GLN A 298 7.63 1.07 -24.73
N ALA A 299 8.67 0.25 -24.92
CA ALA A 299 8.59 -1.20 -24.73
C ALA A 299 8.81 -1.61 -23.26
N LEU A 300 9.39 -0.73 -22.42
CA LEU A 300 9.77 -1.05 -21.05
C LEU A 300 8.61 -1.61 -20.22
N TRP A 301 7.40 -1.07 -20.40
CA TRP A 301 6.23 -1.54 -19.69
C TRP A 301 5.95 -3.01 -19.99
N TYR A 302 5.67 -3.35 -21.25
CA TYR A 302 5.29 -4.70 -21.64
C TYR A 302 6.44 -5.70 -21.55
N PHE A 303 7.65 -5.28 -21.94
CA PHE A 303 8.84 -6.13 -21.85
C PHE A 303 9.19 -6.41 -20.39
N GLY A 304 9.26 -5.36 -19.57
CA GLY A 304 9.55 -5.44 -18.14
C GLY A 304 8.51 -6.28 -17.39
N TRP A 305 7.23 -6.02 -17.65
CA TRP A 305 6.13 -6.80 -17.09
C TRP A 305 6.19 -8.28 -17.49
N GLY A 306 6.43 -8.57 -18.77
CA GLY A 306 6.56 -9.94 -19.26
C GLY A 306 7.70 -10.70 -18.61
N VAL A 307 8.90 -10.11 -18.56
CA VAL A 307 10.08 -10.71 -17.91
C VAL A 307 9.84 -10.92 -16.42
N ALA A 308 9.27 -9.92 -15.73
CA ALA A 308 8.97 -10.02 -14.31
C ALA A 308 7.96 -11.15 -14.02
N ARG A 309 6.86 -11.25 -14.78
CA ARG A 309 5.88 -12.34 -14.67
C ARG A 309 6.53 -13.71 -14.89
N SER A 310 7.32 -13.87 -15.95
CA SER A 310 7.99 -15.14 -16.22
C SER A 310 8.96 -15.54 -15.09
N PHE A 311 9.69 -14.58 -14.52
CA PHE A 311 10.58 -14.87 -13.40
C PHE A 311 9.81 -15.22 -12.11
N VAL A 312 8.69 -14.56 -11.84
CA VAL A 312 7.82 -14.90 -10.70
C VAL A 312 7.21 -16.29 -10.86
N VAL A 313 6.76 -16.67 -12.07
CA VAL A 313 6.33 -18.05 -12.35
C VAL A 313 7.46 -19.03 -12.10
N ALA A 314 8.66 -18.73 -12.58
CA ALA A 314 9.83 -19.58 -12.35
C ALA A 314 10.18 -19.72 -10.85
N LEU A 315 10.02 -18.66 -10.05
CA LEU A 315 10.16 -18.72 -8.60
C LEU A 315 9.10 -19.62 -7.97
N ASN A 316 7.84 -19.51 -8.37
CA ASN A 316 6.76 -20.38 -7.87
C ASN A 316 7.05 -21.85 -8.16
N ILE A 317 7.47 -22.18 -9.39
CA ILE A 317 7.80 -23.54 -9.82
C ILE A 317 9.06 -24.04 -9.10
N GLY A 318 10.16 -23.28 -9.17
CA GLY A 318 11.47 -23.72 -8.66
C GLY A 318 11.54 -23.86 -7.15
N THR A 319 10.77 -23.06 -6.41
CA THR A 319 10.64 -23.16 -4.95
C THR A 319 9.50 -24.09 -4.51
N MET A 320 8.63 -24.49 -5.44
CA MET A 320 7.35 -25.15 -5.14
C MET A 320 6.56 -24.39 -4.07
N GLY A 321 6.59 -23.06 -4.18
CA GLY A 321 6.06 -22.11 -3.19
C GLY A 321 5.09 -21.13 -3.80
N PHE A 322 4.66 -20.13 -3.02
CA PHE A 322 3.71 -19.11 -3.46
C PHE A 322 4.29 -17.70 -3.37
N TRP A 323 4.57 -17.14 -4.54
CA TRP A 323 5.15 -15.81 -4.74
C TRP A 323 4.26 -14.97 -5.64
N TRP A 324 3.87 -13.77 -5.20
CA TRP A 324 3.03 -12.90 -6.01
C TRP A 324 3.14 -11.42 -5.58
N TRP A 325 2.62 -10.50 -6.39
CA TRP A 325 2.65 -9.06 -6.07
C TRP A 325 1.76 -8.67 -4.90
N ARG A 326 0.74 -9.48 -4.60
CA ARG A 326 -0.20 -9.32 -3.49
C ARG A 326 -0.51 -10.67 -2.87
N MET A 327 -0.92 -10.67 -1.61
CA MET A 327 -1.39 -11.85 -0.90
C MET A 327 -2.81 -11.58 -0.36
N PRO A 328 -3.61 -12.61 -0.09
CA PRO A 328 -4.91 -12.41 0.55
C PRO A 328 -4.73 -11.78 1.94
N GLU A 329 -5.56 -10.79 2.28
CA GLU A 329 -5.41 -10.00 3.52
C GLU A 329 -6.43 -10.42 4.59
N GLN A 330 -7.72 -10.49 4.24
CA GLN A 330 -8.80 -10.81 5.16
C GLN A 330 -9.10 -12.32 5.14
N ILE A 331 -8.19 -13.10 5.73
CA ILE A 331 -8.18 -14.57 5.64
C ILE A 331 -9.34 -15.26 6.37
N ASP A 332 -9.60 -14.89 7.62
CA ASP A 332 -10.61 -15.53 8.47
C ASP A 332 -11.52 -14.52 9.18
N ARG A 333 -11.29 -13.23 8.95
CA ARG A 333 -12.01 -12.12 9.58
C ARG A 333 -12.13 -10.93 8.63
N TYR A 334 -13.35 -10.39 8.50
CA TYR A 334 -13.65 -9.18 7.72
C TYR A 334 -13.98 -7.94 8.58
N TYR A 335 -14.20 -8.11 9.88
CA TYR A 335 -14.63 -7.06 10.80
C TYR A 335 -13.50 -6.61 11.72
N GLU A 336 -13.61 -5.40 12.28
CA GLU A 336 -12.67 -4.88 13.28
C GLU A 336 -13.08 -5.27 14.70
N THR A 337 -14.34 -4.99 15.08
CA THR A 337 -14.93 -5.40 16.36
C THR A 337 -16.34 -5.94 16.15
N ILE A 338 -16.75 -6.92 16.97
CA ILE A 338 -18.14 -7.31 17.15
C ILE A 338 -18.41 -7.16 18.64
N ARG A 339 -19.41 -6.35 18.99
CA ARG A 339 -19.82 -6.15 20.38
C ARG A 339 -21.25 -6.59 20.55
N ASP A 340 -21.47 -7.49 21.49
CA ASP A 340 -22.79 -7.79 22.02
C ASP A 340 -23.27 -6.57 22.82
N LEU A 341 -24.31 -5.92 22.31
CA LEU A 341 -24.85 -4.70 22.93
C LEU A 341 -25.75 -5.00 24.13
N GLU A 342 -26.28 -6.22 24.25
CA GLU A 342 -27.13 -6.65 25.37
C GLU A 342 -26.27 -7.03 26.58
N ASN A 343 -25.24 -7.83 26.34
CA ASN A 343 -24.33 -8.29 27.40
C ASN A 343 -23.08 -7.42 27.55
N HIS A 344 -22.92 -6.41 26.70
CA HIS A 344 -21.78 -5.49 26.65
C HIS A 344 -20.40 -6.15 26.48
N GLN A 345 -20.34 -7.31 25.83
CA GLN A 345 -19.13 -8.12 25.63
C GLN A 345 -18.63 -8.07 24.19
N ASP A 346 -17.31 -8.12 24.01
CA ASP A 346 -16.71 -8.26 22.68
C ASP A 346 -16.67 -9.73 22.26
N LEU A 347 -17.12 -10.00 21.03
CA LEU A 347 -17.11 -11.32 20.42
C LEU A 347 -16.01 -11.41 19.36
N ARG A 348 -15.34 -12.55 19.34
CA ARG A 348 -14.37 -12.91 18.30
C ARG A 348 -14.87 -14.10 17.51
N LEU A 349 -15.42 -13.82 16.33
CA LEU A 349 -15.79 -14.80 15.32
C LEU A 349 -14.69 -14.95 14.28
N GLN A 350 -14.34 -16.18 13.93
CA GLN A 350 -13.41 -16.47 12.84
C GLN A 350 -14.02 -17.54 11.94
N ARG A 351 -13.73 -17.46 10.63
CA ARG A 351 -14.09 -18.53 9.70
C ARG A 351 -13.33 -19.81 10.07
N GLN A 352 -14.05 -20.93 10.11
CA GLN A 352 -13.46 -22.27 10.18
C GLN A 352 -13.92 -23.10 8.98
N PRO A 353 -13.00 -23.70 8.20
CA PRO A 353 -11.53 -23.58 8.31
C PRO A 353 -11.03 -22.15 8.00
N SER A 354 -9.75 -21.85 8.27
CA SER A 354 -9.14 -20.58 7.84
C SER A 354 -8.88 -20.62 6.32
N LEU A 355 -8.99 -19.50 5.59
CA LEU A 355 -8.65 -19.43 4.16
C LEU A 355 -7.14 -19.32 3.91
N LYS A 356 -6.36 -20.09 4.65
CA LYS A 356 -4.90 -20.10 4.58
C LYS A 356 -4.42 -21.46 4.11
N ILE A 357 -3.49 -21.47 3.17
CA ILE A 357 -2.71 -22.65 2.84
C ILE A 357 -1.57 -22.76 3.85
N ASP A 358 -1.45 -23.93 4.48
CA ASP A 358 -0.25 -24.30 5.19
C ASP A 358 0.80 -24.80 4.18
N TRP A 359 1.88 -24.04 4.04
CA TRP A 359 3.01 -24.36 3.15
C TRP A 359 4.13 -25.14 3.88
N GLY A 360 3.88 -25.53 5.14
CA GLY A 360 4.87 -26.09 6.07
C GLY A 360 5.55 -24.99 6.89
N GLU A 361 5.80 -25.26 8.18
CA GLU A 361 6.41 -24.28 9.06
C GLU A 361 7.85 -23.93 8.62
N ASN A 362 8.12 -22.63 8.47
CA ASN A 362 9.46 -22.04 8.41
C ASN A 362 10.40 -22.53 7.29
N ARG A 363 9.89 -22.82 6.08
CA ARG A 363 10.75 -23.07 4.92
C ARG A 363 11.62 -21.83 4.64
N ALA A 364 12.91 -21.90 4.90
CA ALA A 364 13.84 -20.86 4.52
C ALA A 364 14.17 -21.02 3.03
N LEU A 365 14.11 -19.92 2.27
CA LEU A 365 14.55 -19.94 0.87
C LEU A 365 16.01 -20.41 0.80
N ALA A 366 16.27 -21.47 0.04
CA ALA A 366 17.58 -22.10 -0.10
C ALA A 366 18.25 -21.77 -1.45
N ASP A 367 19.56 -22.04 -1.55
CA ASP A 367 20.31 -21.85 -2.80
C ASP A 367 19.76 -22.76 -3.92
N ASP A 368 19.32 -23.98 -3.59
CA ASP A 368 18.76 -24.92 -4.56
C ASP A 368 17.40 -24.48 -5.10
N ASP A 369 16.58 -23.80 -4.30
CA ASP A 369 15.32 -23.20 -4.76
C ASP A 369 15.58 -22.17 -5.86
N LEU A 370 16.57 -21.30 -5.66
CA LEU A 370 16.94 -20.28 -6.64
C LEU A 370 17.64 -20.88 -7.86
N ALA A 371 18.39 -21.97 -7.69
CA ALA A 371 18.97 -22.71 -8.80
C ALA A 371 17.89 -23.34 -9.69
N ARG A 372 16.90 -24.04 -9.09
CA ARG A 372 15.73 -24.57 -9.80
C ARG A 372 14.92 -23.46 -10.46
N SER A 373 14.74 -22.33 -9.77
CA SER A 373 14.03 -21.17 -10.33
C SER A 373 14.75 -20.60 -11.56
N ALA A 374 16.09 -20.55 -11.55
CA ALA A 374 16.87 -20.13 -12.72
C ALA A 374 16.71 -21.10 -13.91
N LEU A 375 16.72 -22.41 -13.65
CA LEU A 375 16.48 -23.43 -14.66
C LEU A 375 15.06 -23.35 -15.23
N ALA A 376 14.06 -23.22 -14.37
CA ALA A 376 12.68 -23.03 -14.77
C ALA A 376 12.54 -21.78 -15.64
N PHE A 377 13.15 -20.66 -15.23
CA PHE A 377 13.13 -19.43 -15.99
C PHE A 377 13.75 -19.58 -17.39
N ALA A 378 14.88 -20.28 -17.50
CA ALA A 378 15.52 -20.57 -18.78
C ALA A 378 14.68 -21.51 -19.68
N ALA A 379 13.88 -22.41 -19.10
CA ALA A 379 12.95 -23.24 -19.86
C ALA A 379 11.75 -22.42 -20.37
N LEU A 380 11.18 -21.55 -19.52
CA LEU A 380 10.05 -20.68 -19.86
C LEU A 380 10.38 -19.71 -21.01
N THR A 381 11.60 -19.18 -21.05
CA THR A 381 12.02 -18.28 -22.14
C THR A 381 12.09 -19.01 -23.49
N LYS A 382 12.51 -20.28 -23.51
CA LYS A 382 12.52 -21.12 -24.72
C LYS A 382 11.09 -21.43 -25.20
N ILE A 383 10.19 -21.79 -24.29
CA ILE A 383 8.78 -22.08 -24.61
C ILE A 383 8.09 -20.85 -25.20
N ARG A 384 8.37 -19.65 -24.67
CA ARG A 384 7.80 -18.41 -25.21
C ARG A 384 8.25 -18.13 -26.65
N GLN A 385 9.48 -18.52 -27.01
CA GLN A 385 9.99 -18.35 -28.37
C GLN A 385 9.35 -19.32 -29.37
N SER A 386 8.82 -20.47 -28.92
CA SER A 386 8.16 -21.46 -29.79
C SER A 386 6.66 -21.20 -30.02
N GLY A 387 6.07 -20.17 -29.37
CA GLY A 387 4.69 -19.75 -29.61
C GLY A 387 3.61 -20.57 -28.88
N SER A 388 3.98 -21.55 -28.04
CA SER A 388 3.04 -22.30 -27.19
C SER A 388 2.91 -21.62 -25.82
N GLN A 389 1.90 -20.77 -25.62
CA GLN A 389 1.73 -19.98 -24.37
C GLN A 389 0.61 -20.50 -23.46
N ASN A 390 -0.21 -21.45 -23.94
CA ASN A 390 -1.49 -21.76 -23.30
C ASN A 390 -1.35 -22.34 -21.88
N SER A 391 -0.34 -23.16 -21.61
CA SER A 391 -0.13 -23.77 -20.29
C SER A 391 0.21 -22.74 -19.20
N LEU A 392 1.08 -21.78 -19.52
CA LEU A 392 1.57 -20.79 -18.56
C LEU A 392 0.54 -19.71 -18.23
N ASP A 393 -0.30 -19.33 -19.19
CA ASP A 393 -1.37 -18.37 -18.94
C ASP A 393 -2.36 -18.89 -17.92
N PHE A 394 -2.71 -20.18 -18.00
CA PHE A 394 -3.53 -20.85 -16.99
C PHE A 394 -2.81 -20.92 -15.63
N TYR A 395 -1.51 -21.24 -15.58
CA TYR A 395 -0.77 -21.24 -14.32
C TYR A 395 -0.82 -19.87 -13.62
N ILE A 396 -0.65 -18.79 -14.40
CA ILE A 396 -0.73 -17.43 -13.88
C ILE A 396 -2.15 -17.08 -13.44
N GLY A 397 -3.17 -17.55 -14.17
CA GLY A 397 -4.57 -17.47 -13.74
C GLY A 397 -4.76 -18.09 -12.35
N GLY A 398 -4.21 -19.29 -12.14
CA GLY A 398 -4.25 -20.00 -10.86
C GLY A 398 -3.61 -19.19 -9.72
N LEU A 399 -2.39 -18.68 -9.92
CA LEU A 399 -1.72 -17.81 -8.96
C LEU A 399 -2.54 -16.54 -8.67
N THR A 400 -3.17 -15.97 -9.69
CA THR A 400 -3.95 -14.73 -9.56
C THR A 400 -5.19 -14.96 -8.70
N PHE A 401 -5.97 -16.00 -8.98
CA PHE A 401 -7.15 -16.35 -8.18
C PHE A 401 -6.76 -16.78 -6.76
N LEU A 402 -5.67 -17.53 -6.60
CA LEU A 402 -5.15 -17.86 -5.28
C LEU A 402 -4.77 -16.61 -4.47
N SER A 403 -4.20 -15.58 -5.12
CA SER A 403 -3.84 -14.31 -4.46
C SER A 403 -5.03 -13.45 -4.05
N LEU A 404 -6.21 -13.74 -4.61
CA LEU A 404 -7.47 -13.04 -4.36
C LEU A 404 -8.34 -13.78 -3.34
N ASN A 405 -7.98 -15.00 -2.96
CA ASN A 405 -8.83 -15.89 -2.18
C ASN A 405 -8.92 -15.48 -0.72
N ASP A 406 -9.92 -14.67 -0.38
CA ASP A 406 -10.21 -14.20 0.97
C ASP A 406 -11.69 -14.37 1.33
N VAL A 407 -12.09 -13.88 2.51
CA VAL A 407 -13.48 -13.99 2.98
C VAL A 407 -14.51 -13.30 2.08
N HIS A 408 -14.11 -12.33 1.26
CA HIS A 408 -14.99 -11.62 0.34
C HIS A 408 -15.16 -12.36 -0.97
N TRP A 409 -14.11 -13.05 -1.42
CA TRP A 409 -14.18 -13.84 -2.64
C TRP A 409 -13.39 -15.15 -2.53
N GLN A 410 -14.12 -16.22 -2.24
CA GLN A 410 -13.63 -17.60 -2.26
C GLN A 410 -13.51 -18.07 -3.72
N CYS A 411 -12.26 -18.19 -4.18
CA CYS A 411 -11.84 -18.45 -5.55
C CYS A 411 -11.22 -19.85 -5.72
N GLU A 412 -11.52 -20.80 -4.83
CA GLU A 412 -10.89 -22.12 -4.83
C GLU A 412 -11.15 -22.88 -6.15
N VAL A 413 -12.37 -22.81 -6.67
CA VAL A 413 -12.78 -23.47 -7.92
C VAL A 413 -12.05 -22.86 -9.12
N GLU A 414 -11.97 -21.54 -9.20
CA GLU A 414 -11.30 -20.79 -10.26
C GLU A 414 -9.79 -21.06 -10.23
N SER A 415 -9.19 -21.03 -9.04
CA SER A 415 -7.77 -21.29 -8.84
C SER A 415 -7.42 -22.73 -9.24
N PHE A 416 -8.15 -23.72 -8.72
CA PHE A 416 -7.97 -25.12 -9.08
C PHE A 416 -8.16 -25.34 -10.58
N GLY A 417 -9.24 -24.82 -11.17
CA GLY A 417 -9.54 -24.98 -12.59
C GLY A 417 -8.45 -24.43 -13.50
N ASN A 418 -7.84 -23.32 -13.12
CA ASN A 418 -6.71 -22.76 -13.84
C ASN A 418 -5.46 -23.65 -13.72
N PHE A 419 -5.08 -24.10 -12.53
CA PHE A 419 -3.95 -25.04 -12.39
C PHE A 419 -4.22 -26.38 -13.11
N PHE A 420 -5.45 -26.89 -13.06
CA PHE A 420 -5.86 -28.09 -13.79
C PHE A 420 -5.67 -27.93 -15.30
N ARG A 421 -6.14 -26.80 -15.88
CA ARG A 421 -5.96 -26.49 -17.31
C ARG A 421 -4.48 -26.31 -17.67
N SER A 422 -3.69 -25.72 -16.77
CA SER A 422 -2.24 -25.61 -16.90
C SER A 422 -1.59 -26.99 -17.00
N LEU A 423 -1.83 -27.88 -16.05
CA LEU A 423 -1.27 -29.24 -16.04
C LEU A 423 -1.69 -30.02 -17.29
N ARG A 424 -2.98 -29.96 -17.65
CA ARG A 424 -3.51 -30.60 -18.85
C ARG A 424 -2.82 -30.11 -20.12
N ALA A 425 -2.62 -28.80 -20.26
CA ALA A 425 -1.92 -28.21 -21.39
C ALA A 425 -0.44 -28.64 -21.42
N MET A 426 0.26 -28.63 -20.28
CA MET A 426 1.65 -29.08 -20.21
C MET A 426 1.79 -30.57 -20.60
N MET A 427 0.85 -31.42 -20.17
CA MET A 427 0.83 -32.84 -20.53
C MET A 427 0.55 -33.07 -22.02
N ALA A 428 -0.30 -32.26 -22.63
CA ALA A 428 -0.52 -32.28 -24.07
C ALA A 428 0.74 -31.86 -24.85
N GLU A 429 1.41 -30.79 -24.42
CA GLU A 429 2.64 -30.27 -25.04
C GLU A 429 3.78 -31.31 -25.05
N HIS A 430 3.80 -32.23 -24.08
CA HIS A 430 4.80 -33.29 -23.96
C HIS A 430 4.31 -34.66 -24.45
N ASN A 431 3.13 -34.73 -25.07
CA ASN A 431 2.50 -35.97 -25.56
C ASN A 431 2.20 -37.03 -24.47
N ASP A 432 2.13 -36.63 -23.21
CA ASP A 432 1.71 -37.52 -22.11
C ASP A 432 0.18 -37.67 -22.02
N TRP A 433 -0.56 -36.79 -22.71
CA TRP A 433 -2.01 -36.85 -22.90
C TRP A 433 -2.40 -36.29 -24.26
N GLN A 434 -3.51 -36.78 -24.84
CA GLN A 434 -3.98 -36.36 -26.17
C GLN A 434 -5.33 -35.64 -26.07
N PRO A 435 -5.47 -34.43 -26.68
CA PRO A 435 -6.75 -33.73 -26.74
C PRO A 435 -7.90 -34.58 -27.27
N GLY A 436 -9.07 -34.48 -26.64
CA GLY A 436 -10.27 -35.26 -27.00
C GLY A 436 -10.37 -36.63 -26.30
N THR A 437 -9.36 -37.05 -25.53
CA THR A 437 -9.43 -38.23 -24.65
C THR A 437 -9.67 -37.83 -23.20
N PRO A 438 -10.29 -38.67 -22.35
CA PRO A 438 -10.44 -38.39 -20.93
C PRO A 438 -9.08 -38.09 -20.28
N PHE A 439 -9.01 -37.03 -19.46
CA PHE A 439 -7.75 -36.63 -18.84
C PHE A 439 -7.39 -37.46 -17.59
N GLU A 440 -8.41 -38.00 -16.90
CA GLU A 440 -8.27 -38.77 -15.66
C GLU A 440 -7.20 -39.88 -15.71
N PRO A 441 -7.13 -40.77 -16.72
CA PRO A 441 -6.11 -41.81 -16.75
C PRO A 441 -4.68 -41.27 -16.82
N ALA A 442 -4.48 -40.13 -17.51
CA ALA A 442 -3.17 -39.52 -17.67
C ALA A 442 -2.70 -38.88 -16.36
N ILE A 443 -3.56 -38.10 -15.69
CA ILE A 443 -3.20 -37.50 -14.40
C ILE A 443 -2.99 -38.58 -13.34
N LEU A 444 -3.82 -39.62 -13.29
CA LEU A 444 -3.64 -40.71 -12.33
C LEU A 444 -2.32 -41.45 -12.53
N LYS A 445 -1.94 -41.76 -13.77
CA LYS A 445 -0.63 -42.35 -14.07
C LYS A 445 0.52 -41.45 -13.62
N PHE A 446 0.38 -40.14 -13.79
CA PHE A 446 1.36 -39.17 -13.30
C PHE A 446 1.45 -39.17 -11.77
N LEU A 447 0.31 -39.16 -11.07
CA LEU A 447 0.25 -39.21 -9.61
C LEU A 447 0.84 -40.51 -9.08
N ASP A 448 0.53 -41.65 -9.69
CA ASP A 448 1.08 -42.95 -9.31
C ASP A 448 2.62 -42.99 -9.46
N SER A 449 3.16 -42.22 -10.40
CA SER A 449 4.61 -42.16 -10.66
C SER A 449 5.37 -41.21 -9.72
N LEU A 450 4.81 -40.04 -9.38
CA LEU A 450 5.52 -39.02 -8.59
C LEU A 450 5.06 -38.93 -7.13
N PHE A 451 3.85 -39.39 -6.84
CA PHE A 451 3.20 -39.32 -5.52
C PHE A 451 2.53 -40.66 -5.15
N PRO A 452 3.28 -41.78 -5.13
CA PRO A 452 2.71 -43.12 -4.97
C PRO A 452 2.02 -43.36 -3.61
N GLN A 453 2.32 -42.53 -2.61
CA GLN A 453 1.77 -42.62 -1.24
C GLN A 453 0.66 -41.57 -0.98
N MET A 454 0.02 -41.06 -2.03
CA MET A 454 -0.99 -40.01 -1.89
C MET A 454 -2.35 -40.59 -1.50
N ASP A 455 -2.79 -40.34 -0.27
CA ASP A 455 -4.07 -40.83 0.26
C ASP A 455 -5.30 -40.24 -0.45
N GLU A 456 -5.22 -38.99 -0.93
CA GLU A 456 -6.36 -38.31 -1.56
C GLU A 456 -6.49 -38.59 -3.07
N ARG A 457 -5.80 -39.59 -3.61
CA ARG A 457 -5.79 -39.91 -5.04
C ARG A 457 -7.18 -39.95 -5.68
N ASP A 458 -8.12 -40.68 -5.06
CA ASP A 458 -9.48 -40.85 -5.58
C ASP A 458 -10.25 -39.52 -5.62
N ARG A 459 -9.97 -38.62 -4.67
CA ARG A 459 -10.55 -37.28 -4.64
C ARG A 459 -10.10 -36.45 -5.84
N TYR A 460 -8.83 -36.52 -6.25
CA TYR A 460 -8.37 -35.83 -7.46
C TYR A 460 -8.91 -36.48 -8.74
N ALA A 461 -9.19 -37.78 -8.74
CA ALA A 461 -9.90 -38.43 -9.85
C ALA A 461 -11.33 -37.89 -10.00
N GLU A 462 -12.06 -37.70 -8.89
CA GLU A 462 -13.38 -37.05 -8.89
C GLU A 462 -13.33 -35.62 -9.42
N LEU A 463 -12.43 -34.79 -8.88
CA LEU A 463 -12.25 -33.41 -9.34
C LEU A 463 -11.88 -33.37 -10.82
N CYS A 464 -10.97 -34.24 -11.26
CA CYS A 464 -10.58 -34.34 -12.67
C CYS A 464 -11.80 -34.62 -13.56
N ARG A 465 -12.63 -35.61 -13.20
CA ARG A 465 -13.86 -35.92 -13.95
C ARG A 465 -14.84 -34.75 -13.99
N ALA A 466 -15.02 -34.04 -12.87
CA ALA A 466 -15.92 -32.89 -12.80
C ALA A 466 -15.44 -31.75 -13.71
N PHE A 467 -14.15 -31.42 -13.67
CA PHE A 467 -13.56 -30.37 -14.52
C PHE A 467 -13.48 -30.76 -16.00
N ASP A 468 -13.24 -32.04 -16.34
CA ASP A 468 -13.20 -32.49 -17.74
C ASP A 468 -14.59 -32.50 -18.40
N ARG A 469 -15.66 -32.63 -17.59
CA ARG A 469 -17.06 -32.59 -18.04
C ARG A 469 -17.75 -31.23 -17.87
N ASP A 470 -17.03 -30.22 -17.38
CA ASP A 470 -17.57 -28.90 -17.03
C ASP A 470 -18.75 -28.96 -16.02
N GLN A 471 -18.76 -29.98 -15.16
CA GLN A 471 -19.78 -30.21 -14.14
C GLN A 471 -19.38 -29.54 -12.82
N LEU A 472 -19.29 -28.21 -12.82
CA LEU A 472 -18.77 -27.42 -11.69
C LEU A 472 -19.84 -26.98 -10.68
N THR A 473 -21.12 -27.09 -11.04
CA THR A 473 -22.21 -26.64 -10.15
C THR A 473 -22.28 -27.50 -8.90
N GLY A 474 -22.16 -26.88 -7.73
CA GLY A 474 -22.15 -27.57 -6.44
C GLY A 474 -20.82 -28.30 -6.13
N LEU A 475 -19.80 -28.17 -6.98
CA LEU A 475 -18.49 -28.73 -6.72
C LEU A 475 -17.80 -27.93 -5.61
N VAL A 476 -17.48 -28.60 -4.51
CA VAL A 476 -16.69 -28.01 -3.43
C VAL A 476 -15.23 -28.29 -3.71
N VAL A 477 -14.42 -27.23 -3.78
CA VAL A 477 -12.95 -27.30 -3.86
C VAL A 477 -12.37 -26.58 -2.65
N THR A 478 -11.36 -27.17 -2.04
CA THR A 478 -10.67 -26.69 -0.84
C THR A 478 -9.32 -26.08 -1.21
N LEU A 479 -8.80 -25.20 -0.35
CA LEU A 479 -7.45 -24.66 -0.51
C LEU A 479 -6.34 -25.72 -0.47
N LYS A 480 -6.58 -26.85 0.20
CA LYS A 480 -5.69 -28.01 0.14
C LYS A 480 -5.64 -28.56 -1.28
N GLU A 481 -6.79 -28.77 -1.92
CA GLU A 481 -6.84 -29.26 -3.30
C GLU A 481 -6.19 -28.28 -4.29
N VAL A 482 -6.38 -26.97 -4.07
CA VAL A 482 -5.70 -25.91 -4.84
C VAL A 482 -4.18 -25.97 -4.68
N SER A 483 -3.67 -26.15 -3.45
CA SER A 483 -2.22 -26.18 -3.22
C SER A 483 -1.58 -27.39 -3.90
N PHE A 484 -2.20 -28.57 -3.82
CA PHE A 484 -1.68 -29.78 -4.46
C PHE A 484 -1.73 -29.73 -5.98
N ILE A 485 -2.82 -29.26 -6.62
CA ILE A 485 -2.85 -29.18 -8.10
C ILE A 485 -1.80 -28.18 -8.62
N LYS A 486 -1.50 -27.12 -7.87
CA LYS A 486 -0.39 -26.20 -8.14
C LYS A 486 0.96 -26.92 -8.00
N LEU A 487 1.16 -27.70 -6.93
CA LEU A 487 2.38 -28.50 -6.76
C LEU A 487 2.55 -29.57 -7.85
N PHE A 488 1.45 -30.15 -8.35
CA PHE A 488 1.48 -31.05 -9.51
C PHE A 488 1.96 -30.35 -10.77
N CYS A 489 1.50 -29.11 -11.02
CA CYS A 489 2.02 -28.30 -12.10
C CYS A 489 3.54 -28.09 -11.97
N ASP A 490 4.00 -27.71 -10.77
CA ASP A 490 5.42 -27.44 -10.52
C ASP A 490 6.27 -28.70 -10.71
N ALA A 491 5.86 -29.82 -10.09
CA ALA A 491 6.57 -31.08 -10.15
C ALA A 491 6.63 -31.63 -11.58
N TYR A 492 5.51 -31.55 -12.32
CA TYR A 492 5.48 -31.95 -13.72
C TYR A 492 6.45 -31.11 -14.55
N PHE A 493 6.40 -29.78 -14.44
CA PHE A 493 7.29 -28.88 -15.17
C PHE A 493 8.77 -29.18 -14.86
N LEU A 494 9.11 -29.33 -13.57
CA LEU A 494 10.47 -29.65 -13.16
C LEU A 494 10.92 -31.02 -13.68
N SER A 495 10.04 -32.04 -13.68
CA SER A 495 10.39 -33.38 -14.19
C SER A 495 10.73 -33.39 -15.68
N LYS A 496 10.11 -32.51 -16.48
CA LYS A 496 10.33 -32.44 -17.93
C LYS A 496 11.50 -31.54 -18.31
N HIS A 497 11.80 -30.53 -17.51
CA HIS A 497 12.80 -29.51 -17.84
C HIS A 497 14.04 -29.50 -16.94
N ASN A 498 14.08 -30.32 -15.89
CA ASN A 498 15.23 -30.46 -15.01
C ASN A 498 15.60 -31.94 -14.76
N PRO A 499 16.65 -32.48 -15.38
CA PRO A 499 17.00 -33.89 -15.31
C PRO A 499 17.46 -34.37 -13.92
N SER A 500 17.70 -33.48 -12.94
CA SER A 500 18.16 -33.83 -11.60
C SER A 500 17.07 -33.84 -10.50
N VAL A 501 15.80 -33.56 -10.83
CA VAL A 501 14.69 -33.53 -9.84
C VAL A 501 13.94 -34.86 -9.74
N VAL A 502 14.23 -35.83 -10.62
CA VAL A 502 13.73 -37.19 -10.44
C VAL A 502 14.65 -37.87 -9.42
N LEU A 503 14.14 -38.04 -8.19
CA LEU A 503 14.76 -38.70 -7.02
C LEU A 503 15.58 -37.78 -6.09
N GLN A 504 14.90 -36.97 -5.27
CA GLN A 504 15.20 -36.87 -3.83
C GLN A 504 14.10 -36.07 -3.12
N GLU A 505 13.53 -36.70 -2.09
CA GLU A 505 12.62 -36.17 -1.07
C GLU A 505 11.14 -35.98 -1.47
N ALA A 506 10.42 -37.10 -1.59
CA ALA A 506 9.14 -37.21 -0.88
C ALA A 506 9.44 -37.47 0.61
N PRO A 507 8.62 -37.01 1.57
CA PRO A 507 8.84 -37.29 2.98
C PRO A 507 8.96 -38.79 3.27
#